data_AF-A0A3A2J8P3-F1
#
_entry.id   AF-A0A3A2J8P3-F1
#
_cell.length_a   1.000
_cell.length_b   1.000
_cell.length_c   1.000
_cell.angle_alpha   90.00
_cell.angle_beta   90.00
_cell.angle_gamma   90.00
#
_symmetry.space_group_name_H-M   'P 1'
#
loop_
_entity.id
_entity.type
_entity.pdbx_description
1 polymer ?
#
loop_
_entity_poly.entity_id
_entity_poly.type
_entity_poly.pdbx_seq_one_letter_code
_entity_poly.pdbx_strand_id
1 'polypeptide(L)'
;MKWDEKEPDKVKEARLLISPADVVYEDLKAYGAYLQQPSWFPQRPDLEKILLKRNDPLINLGLAQYCSSTDIVYDLYNRACIPCDSESEATYNQGLRVACFANQSIDRWMGWSWLADKIDLNPLFQGRTEEAYALVKNPSIHPYTLASLYKRTKPFDDLEDITWLSFINASSKNPRLNIDETDYKHEYWDEGHSAIHSAILKILDIAPLSEQCIRLIDELFYNLNPDQVQQSDNIDSILDRWAVENIKNYEHKDDDTEGYYTNLSLKEEFRCLIASLFGRIYGGINKGVPITIQKDESSHLLATRDADDLAFRCIYYGKANMTIQEMEAAYKRDSDVFALVVLNNSQLFKDNRKRILIQKYINDRLKYRYKHRCEEIHNKDEDFDPSPIVGDEQEYWEDEFVQQTPELLESEKLNNQLDALSSELKSVKSRLFWGFVFIGFLVIYSLNLGQ
;
A
#
# COMPACT_ATOMS: atom_id res chain seq x y z
N MET A 1 -10.90 11.49 -26.14
CA MET A 1 -11.87 10.90 -27.10
C MET A 1 -12.34 9.56 -26.51
N LYS A 2 -13.60 9.13 -26.68
CA LYS A 2 -14.00 7.77 -26.28
C LYS A 2 -13.67 6.82 -27.43
N TRP A 3 -13.09 5.65 -27.12
CA TRP A 3 -12.86 4.59 -28.08
C TRP A 3 -14.19 4.19 -28.73
N ASP A 4 -14.39 4.47 -30.02
CA ASP A 4 -15.66 4.20 -30.70
C ASP A 4 -15.69 2.76 -31.22
N GLU A 5 -16.39 1.89 -30.52
CA GLU A 5 -16.61 0.50 -30.93
C GLU A 5 -17.45 0.36 -32.20
N LYS A 6 -18.23 1.38 -32.55
CA LYS A 6 -19.10 1.36 -33.74
C LYS A 6 -18.34 1.73 -35.01
N GLU A 7 -17.17 2.36 -34.88
CA GLU A 7 -16.28 2.65 -36.00
C GLU A 7 -15.77 1.34 -36.61
N PRO A 8 -16.05 1.06 -37.91
CA PRO A 8 -15.57 -0.16 -38.56
C PRO A 8 -14.05 -0.29 -38.48
N ASP A 9 -13.55 -1.49 -38.21
CA ASP A 9 -12.14 -1.77 -37.93
C ASP A 9 -11.18 -1.19 -38.98
N LYS A 10 -11.49 -1.36 -40.27
CA LYS A 10 -10.67 -0.84 -41.37
C LYS A 10 -10.69 0.67 -41.49
N VAL A 11 -11.78 1.33 -41.09
CA VAL A 11 -11.85 2.80 -41.04
C VAL A 11 -10.98 3.31 -39.90
N LYS A 12 -11.08 2.68 -38.72
CA LYS A 12 -10.25 3.00 -37.56
C LYS A 12 -8.75 2.80 -37.84
N GLU A 13 -8.38 1.66 -38.43
CA GLU A 13 -7.00 1.38 -38.86
C GLU A 13 -6.48 2.48 -39.81
N ALA A 14 -7.23 2.79 -40.87
CA ALA A 14 -6.82 3.79 -41.86
C ALA A 14 -6.71 5.19 -41.24
N ARG A 15 -7.66 5.58 -40.38
CA ARG A 15 -7.65 6.86 -39.66
C ARG A 15 -6.42 6.95 -38.75
N LEU A 16 -6.19 5.96 -37.89
CA LEU A 16 -5.06 5.96 -36.96
C LEU A 16 -3.71 5.91 -37.67
N LEU A 17 -3.61 5.27 -38.84
CA LEU A 17 -2.38 5.24 -39.64
C LEU A 17 -1.93 6.63 -40.10
N ILE A 18 -2.87 7.49 -40.46
CA ILE A 18 -2.58 8.86 -40.95
C ILE A 18 -2.69 9.93 -39.85
N SER A 19 -3.17 9.56 -38.66
CA SER A 19 -3.35 10.52 -37.56
C SER A 19 -2.02 10.97 -36.95
N PRO A 20 -1.94 12.20 -36.44
CA PRO A 20 -0.84 12.66 -35.59
C PRO A 20 -0.62 11.77 -34.36
N ALA A 21 0.61 11.72 -33.85
CA ALA A 21 1.02 10.80 -32.79
C ALA A 21 0.29 11.04 -31.45
N ASP A 22 0.00 12.31 -31.12
CA ASP A 22 -0.78 12.71 -29.94
C ASP A 22 -2.23 12.20 -30.00
N VAL A 23 -2.85 12.26 -31.18
CA VAL A 23 -4.19 11.69 -31.41
C VAL A 23 -4.18 10.17 -31.24
N VAL A 24 -3.16 9.50 -31.77
CA VAL A 24 -3.02 8.04 -31.62
C VAL A 24 -2.79 7.65 -30.16
N TYR A 25 -1.99 8.42 -29.42
CA TYR A 25 -1.74 8.16 -28.00
C TYR A 25 -3.02 8.24 -27.17
N GLU A 26 -3.84 9.28 -27.38
CA GLU A 26 -5.13 9.41 -26.69
C GLU A 26 -6.11 8.29 -27.05
N ASP A 27 -6.11 7.84 -28.31
CA ASP A 27 -6.92 6.69 -28.73
C ASP A 27 -6.41 5.36 -28.12
N LEU A 28 -5.09 5.17 -27.99
CA LEU A 28 -4.50 4.02 -27.30
C LEU A 28 -4.84 4.02 -25.81
N LYS A 29 -4.83 5.18 -25.16
CA LYS A 29 -5.27 5.33 -23.77
C LYS A 29 -6.74 4.94 -23.59
N ALA A 30 -7.61 5.40 -24.50
CA ALA A 30 -9.02 5.01 -24.50
C ALA A 30 -9.21 3.51 -24.79
N TYR A 31 -8.36 2.95 -25.65
CA TYR A 31 -8.33 1.51 -25.93
C TYR A 31 -7.91 0.68 -24.72
N GLY A 32 -6.86 1.09 -24.00
CA GLY A 32 -6.43 0.40 -22.77
C GLY A 32 -7.52 0.42 -21.70
N ALA A 33 -8.19 1.56 -21.49
CA ALA A 33 -9.32 1.66 -20.57
C ALA A 33 -10.50 0.75 -20.99
N TYR A 34 -10.71 0.57 -22.30
CA TYR A 34 -11.68 -0.37 -22.83
C TYR A 34 -11.31 -1.83 -22.55
N LEU A 35 -10.03 -2.19 -22.68
CA LEU A 35 -9.54 -3.55 -22.40
C LEU A 35 -9.64 -3.97 -20.93
N GLN A 36 -9.67 -3.02 -20.00
CA GLN A 36 -9.83 -3.28 -18.56
C GLN A 36 -11.26 -3.62 -18.14
N GLN A 37 -12.25 -3.47 -19.04
CA GLN A 37 -13.64 -3.75 -18.69
C GLN A 37 -13.89 -5.27 -18.61
N PRO A 38 -14.82 -5.76 -17.74
CA PRO A 38 -15.03 -7.18 -17.43
C PRO A 38 -15.59 -8.08 -18.55
N SER A 39 -15.34 -7.78 -19.82
CA SER A 39 -15.96 -8.45 -20.97
C SER A 39 -14.92 -9.07 -21.89
N TRP A 40 -15.33 -10.12 -22.62
CA TRP A 40 -14.58 -10.85 -23.64
C TRP A 40 -14.31 -9.99 -24.89
N PHE A 41 -13.86 -8.75 -24.69
CA PHE A 41 -13.67 -7.82 -25.79
C PHE A 41 -12.55 -8.30 -26.70
N PRO A 42 -12.77 -8.27 -28.02
CA PRO A 42 -11.76 -8.73 -28.95
C PRO A 42 -10.52 -7.84 -28.86
N GLN A 43 -9.41 -8.45 -28.46
CA GLN A 43 -8.08 -7.85 -28.62
C GLN A 43 -7.81 -7.55 -30.09
N ARG A 44 -7.02 -6.53 -30.38
CA ARG A 44 -6.75 -6.05 -31.74
C ARG A 44 -5.24 -6.07 -32.04
N PRO A 45 -4.59 -7.23 -31.95
CA PRO A 45 -3.14 -7.33 -32.12
C PRO A 45 -2.67 -6.84 -33.49
N ASP A 46 -3.50 -6.96 -34.54
CA ASP A 46 -3.15 -6.48 -35.88
C ASP A 46 -3.08 -4.95 -35.96
N LEU A 47 -3.99 -4.24 -35.29
CA LEU A 47 -3.93 -2.78 -35.20
C LEU A 47 -2.68 -2.34 -34.43
N GLU A 48 -2.40 -2.96 -33.29
CA GLU A 48 -1.21 -2.66 -32.49
C GLU A 48 0.08 -2.88 -33.29
N LYS A 49 0.18 -3.99 -34.06
CA LYS A 49 1.31 -4.26 -34.96
C LYS A 49 1.46 -3.22 -36.06
N ILE A 50 0.34 -2.73 -36.62
CA ILE A 50 0.35 -1.70 -37.65
C ILE A 50 0.85 -0.37 -37.07
N LEU A 51 0.40 0.00 -35.86
CA LEU A 51 0.84 1.21 -35.17
C LEU A 51 2.32 1.15 -34.78
N LEU A 52 2.81 -0.01 -34.31
CA LEU A 52 4.21 -0.22 -33.99
C LEU A 52 5.14 0.04 -35.18
N LYS A 53 4.70 -0.29 -36.40
CA LYS A 53 5.48 -0.06 -37.64
C LYS A 53 5.71 1.42 -37.95
N ARG A 54 4.91 2.33 -37.38
CA ARG A 54 5.13 3.78 -37.53
C ARG A 54 6.43 4.23 -36.87
N ASN A 55 6.91 3.49 -35.86
CA ASN A 55 8.14 3.76 -35.13
C ASN A 55 8.23 5.21 -34.60
N ASP A 56 7.09 5.75 -34.17
CA ASP A 56 7.00 7.07 -33.56
C ASP A 56 7.19 6.94 -32.03
N PRO A 57 8.05 7.76 -31.40
CA PRO A 57 8.35 7.63 -29.97
C PRO A 57 7.13 7.70 -29.05
N LEU A 58 6.17 8.59 -29.34
CA LEU A 58 4.98 8.77 -28.52
C LEU A 58 3.99 7.62 -28.73
N ILE A 59 3.86 7.12 -29.95
CA ILE A 59 3.03 5.94 -30.25
C ILE A 59 3.61 4.71 -29.55
N ASN A 60 4.93 4.52 -29.58
CA ASN A 60 5.60 3.44 -28.87
C ASN A 60 5.34 3.51 -27.37
N LEU A 61 5.36 4.71 -26.76
CA LEU A 61 5.02 4.89 -25.35
C LEU A 61 3.56 4.52 -25.07
N GLY A 62 2.63 4.96 -25.92
CA GLY A 62 1.21 4.59 -25.80
C GLY A 62 0.97 3.09 -25.95
N LEU A 63 1.69 2.43 -26.87
CA LEU A 63 1.62 0.98 -27.04
C LEU A 63 2.18 0.27 -25.81
N ALA A 64 3.36 0.68 -25.33
CA ALA A 64 3.96 0.13 -24.13
C ALA A 64 3.00 0.18 -22.93
N GLN A 65 2.27 1.29 -22.76
CA GLN A 65 1.39 1.50 -21.62
C GLN A 65 -0.02 0.90 -21.75
N TYR A 66 -0.57 0.77 -22.96
CA TYR A 66 -2.00 0.49 -23.14
C TYR A 66 -2.33 -0.68 -24.07
N CYS A 67 -1.35 -1.29 -24.76
CA CYS A 67 -1.62 -2.41 -25.67
C CYS A 67 -1.85 -3.74 -24.94
N SER A 68 -2.57 -4.64 -25.59
CA SER A 68 -2.86 -6.00 -25.10
C SER A 68 -1.81 -7.04 -25.50
N SER A 69 -1.07 -6.82 -26.59
CA SER A 69 -0.09 -7.78 -27.10
C SER A 69 1.19 -7.81 -26.27
N THR A 70 1.43 -8.92 -25.59
CA THR A 70 2.66 -9.17 -24.84
C THR A 70 3.91 -9.14 -25.71
N ASP A 71 3.83 -9.63 -26.96
CA ASP A 71 4.94 -9.59 -27.92
C ASP A 71 5.38 -8.15 -28.21
N ILE A 72 4.44 -7.22 -28.37
CA ILE A 72 4.74 -5.81 -28.63
C ILE A 72 5.38 -5.16 -27.40
N VAL A 73 4.85 -5.43 -26.21
CA VAL A 73 5.41 -4.90 -24.95
C VAL A 73 6.83 -5.42 -24.74
N TYR A 74 7.06 -6.71 -24.99
CA TYR A 74 8.39 -7.32 -24.91
C TYR A 74 9.37 -6.72 -25.94
N ASP A 75 8.94 -6.55 -27.19
CA ASP A 75 9.74 -5.93 -28.24
C ASP A 75 10.14 -4.50 -27.87
N LEU A 76 9.19 -3.69 -27.36
CA LEU A 76 9.44 -2.33 -26.92
C LEU A 76 10.38 -2.28 -25.71
N TYR A 77 10.19 -3.17 -24.73
CA TYR A 77 11.06 -3.30 -23.58
C TYR A 77 12.51 -3.62 -23.99
N ASN A 78 12.70 -4.61 -24.88
CA ASN A 78 14.04 -4.99 -25.35
C ASN A 78 14.72 -3.86 -26.12
N ARG A 79 13.98 -3.14 -26.97
CA ARG A 79 14.51 -1.95 -27.66
C ARG A 79 14.99 -0.90 -26.66
N ALA A 80 14.23 -0.67 -25.59
CA ALA A 80 14.61 0.27 -24.54
C ALA A 80 15.76 -0.22 -23.64
N CYS A 81 16.13 -1.50 -23.70
CA CYS A 81 17.29 -2.03 -22.97
C CYS A 81 18.61 -1.84 -23.74
N ILE A 82 18.55 -1.43 -25.01
CA ILE A 82 19.75 -1.17 -25.81
C ILE A 82 20.46 0.07 -25.22
N PRO A 83 21.75 -0.02 -24.87
CA PRO A 83 22.52 1.14 -24.40
C PRO A 83 22.53 2.25 -25.44
N CYS A 84 22.36 3.49 -24.99
CA CYS A 84 22.40 4.68 -25.83
C CYS A 84 23.37 5.72 -25.25
N ASP A 85 23.94 6.54 -26.13
CA ASP A 85 24.94 7.55 -25.77
C ASP A 85 24.29 8.90 -25.39
N SER A 86 23.02 9.08 -25.76
CA SER A 86 22.24 10.32 -25.56
C SER A 86 21.44 10.26 -24.26
N GLU A 87 21.58 11.28 -23.40
CA GLU A 87 20.80 11.40 -22.16
C GLU A 87 19.29 11.48 -22.42
N SER A 88 18.88 12.17 -23.49
CA SER A 88 17.47 12.26 -23.90
C SER A 88 16.92 10.90 -24.31
N GLU A 89 17.71 10.11 -25.04
CA GLU A 89 17.33 8.76 -25.44
C GLU A 89 17.30 7.80 -24.24
N ALA A 90 18.24 7.94 -23.30
CA ALA A 90 18.26 7.17 -22.07
C ALA A 90 17.00 7.44 -21.22
N THR A 91 16.60 8.71 -21.12
CA THR A 91 15.39 9.14 -20.42
C THR A 91 14.13 8.57 -21.09
N TYR A 92 14.05 8.66 -22.42
CA TYR A 92 12.95 8.07 -23.19
C TYR A 92 12.88 6.54 -23.00
N ASN A 93 14.02 5.85 -23.10
CA ASN A 93 14.10 4.40 -22.92
C ASN A 93 13.69 3.98 -21.50
N GLN A 94 14.09 4.71 -20.47
CA GLN A 94 13.61 4.47 -19.11
C GLN A 94 12.08 4.64 -19.02
N GLY A 95 11.55 5.74 -19.56
CA GLY A 95 10.10 5.97 -19.61
C GLY A 95 9.35 4.86 -20.36
N LEU A 96 9.92 4.32 -21.43
CA LEU A 96 9.36 3.22 -22.19
C LEU A 96 9.31 1.92 -21.38
N ARG A 97 10.38 1.59 -20.62
CA ARG A 97 10.38 0.42 -19.72
C ARG A 97 9.38 0.57 -18.58
N VAL A 98 9.31 1.76 -17.97
CA VAL A 98 8.30 2.07 -16.94
C VAL A 98 6.89 1.90 -17.51
N ALA A 99 6.63 2.39 -18.72
CA ALA A 99 5.34 2.22 -19.39
C ALA A 99 4.99 0.75 -19.64
N CYS A 100 5.95 -0.07 -20.08
CA CYS A 100 5.75 -1.52 -20.21
C CYS A 100 5.33 -2.16 -18.88
N PHE A 101 5.98 -1.79 -17.76
CA PHE A 101 5.65 -2.34 -16.45
C PHE A 101 4.37 -1.79 -15.82
N ALA A 102 3.97 -0.58 -16.18
CA ALA A 102 2.72 0.05 -15.77
C ALA A 102 1.50 -0.39 -16.62
N ASN A 103 1.69 -1.22 -17.64
CA ASN A 103 0.64 -1.62 -18.56
C ASN A 103 -0.40 -2.53 -17.90
N GLN A 104 -1.62 -2.02 -17.76
CA GLN A 104 -2.74 -2.70 -17.13
C GLN A 104 -3.61 -3.49 -18.12
N SER A 105 -3.39 -3.32 -19.42
CA SER A 105 -4.16 -3.96 -20.49
C SER A 105 -3.71 -5.39 -20.80
N ILE A 106 -2.57 -5.82 -20.24
CA ILE A 106 -2.03 -7.17 -20.40
C ILE A 106 -2.80 -8.13 -19.50
N ASP A 107 -3.17 -9.29 -20.05
CA ASP A 107 -3.82 -10.36 -19.30
C ASP A 107 -2.99 -10.75 -18.07
N ARG A 108 -3.64 -10.75 -16.90
CA ARG A 108 -2.99 -10.94 -15.60
C ARG A 108 -2.34 -12.32 -15.46
N TRP A 109 -2.99 -13.36 -15.98
CA TRP A 109 -2.60 -14.74 -15.73
C TRP A 109 -1.63 -15.24 -16.78
N MET A 110 -2.06 -15.28 -18.04
CA MET A 110 -1.26 -15.79 -19.14
C MET A 110 -0.28 -14.73 -19.63
N GLY A 111 -0.72 -13.47 -19.73
CA GLY A 111 0.09 -12.40 -20.31
C GLY A 111 1.31 -12.06 -19.46
N TRP A 112 1.10 -11.78 -18.18
CA TRP A 112 2.21 -11.49 -17.26
C TRP A 112 3.07 -12.70 -16.94
N SER A 113 2.51 -13.91 -16.87
CA SER A 113 3.33 -15.13 -16.73
C SER A 113 4.29 -15.25 -17.91
N TRP A 114 3.79 -15.05 -19.14
CA TRP A 114 4.62 -15.10 -20.33
C TRP A 114 5.70 -14.00 -20.34
N LEU A 115 5.36 -12.77 -19.92
CA LEU A 115 6.35 -11.68 -19.84
C LEU A 115 7.41 -11.94 -18.77
N ALA A 116 7.02 -12.44 -17.60
CA ALA A 116 7.95 -12.77 -16.52
C ALA A 116 8.90 -13.92 -16.90
N ASP A 117 8.47 -14.86 -17.74
CA ASP A 117 9.34 -15.90 -18.28
C ASP A 117 10.36 -15.37 -19.30
N LYS A 118 10.06 -14.26 -19.97
CA LYS A 118 10.87 -13.65 -21.03
C LYS A 118 11.79 -12.53 -20.55
N ILE A 119 11.35 -11.79 -19.54
CA ILE A 119 12.08 -10.69 -18.92
C ILE A 119 12.61 -11.19 -17.58
N ASP A 120 13.92 -11.28 -17.43
CA ASP A 120 14.50 -11.56 -16.13
C ASP A 120 14.18 -10.41 -15.17
N LEU A 121 13.26 -10.66 -14.23
CA LEU A 121 12.84 -9.67 -13.24
C LEU A 121 13.83 -9.57 -12.08
N ASN A 122 14.81 -10.49 -11.93
CA ASN A 122 15.74 -10.40 -10.79
C ASN A 122 16.56 -9.10 -10.81
N PRO A 123 17.22 -8.70 -11.91
CA PRO A 123 17.97 -7.45 -11.96
C PRO A 123 17.11 -6.21 -11.71
N LEU A 124 15.83 -6.28 -12.07
CA LEU A 124 14.88 -5.19 -11.88
C LEU A 124 14.73 -4.83 -10.40
N PHE A 125 14.65 -5.84 -9.52
CA PHE A 125 14.42 -5.64 -8.08
C PHE A 125 15.69 -5.38 -7.29
N GLN A 126 16.87 -5.71 -7.83
CA GLN A 126 18.15 -5.41 -7.18
C GLN A 126 18.45 -3.91 -7.14
N GLY A 127 17.86 -3.12 -8.04
CA GLY A 127 17.88 -1.67 -8.01
C GLY A 127 16.56 -1.10 -7.47
N ARG A 128 16.61 0.02 -6.73
CA ARG A 128 15.41 0.83 -6.44
C ARG A 128 15.01 1.63 -7.68
N THR A 129 14.59 0.94 -8.72
CA THR A 129 14.30 1.53 -10.02
C THR A 129 12.83 1.92 -10.13
N GLU A 130 12.55 3.01 -10.84
CA GLU A 130 11.18 3.42 -11.17
C GLU A 130 10.40 2.30 -11.87
N GLU A 131 11.11 1.48 -12.66
CA GLU A 131 10.56 0.30 -13.31
C GLU A 131 10.02 -0.74 -12.30
N ALA A 132 10.75 -1.01 -11.22
CA ALA A 132 10.31 -1.95 -10.19
C ALA A 132 9.08 -1.42 -9.42
N TYR A 133 9.07 -0.11 -9.13
CA TYR A 133 7.93 0.57 -8.52
C TYR A 133 6.67 0.54 -9.40
N ALA A 134 6.84 0.77 -10.71
CA ALA A 134 5.74 0.69 -11.68
C ALA A 134 5.13 -0.71 -11.72
N LEU A 135 5.98 -1.75 -11.70
CA LEU A 135 5.55 -3.14 -11.71
C LEU A 135 4.72 -3.48 -10.46
N VAL A 136 5.23 -3.23 -9.25
CA VAL A 136 4.53 -3.60 -8.00
C VAL A 136 3.26 -2.79 -7.75
N LYS A 137 3.09 -1.63 -8.39
CA LYS A 137 1.86 -0.81 -8.36
C LYS A 137 0.84 -1.22 -9.42
N ASN A 138 1.22 -2.06 -10.38
CA ASN A 138 0.34 -2.45 -11.48
C ASN A 138 -0.75 -3.43 -10.98
N PRO A 139 -2.05 -3.10 -11.07
CA PRO A 139 -3.13 -4.00 -10.66
C PRO A 139 -3.27 -5.25 -11.53
N SER A 140 -2.70 -5.24 -12.73
CA SER A 140 -2.69 -6.38 -13.65
C SER A 140 -1.47 -7.28 -13.48
N ILE A 141 -0.53 -6.96 -12.58
CA ILE A 141 0.61 -7.85 -12.31
C ILE A 141 0.13 -9.24 -11.87
N HIS A 142 0.88 -10.28 -12.24
CA HIS A 142 0.64 -11.63 -11.78
C HIS A 142 0.56 -11.68 -10.23
N PRO A 143 -0.52 -12.20 -9.60
CA PRO A 143 -0.72 -12.15 -8.15
C PRO A 143 0.41 -12.79 -7.35
N TYR A 144 0.98 -13.89 -7.86
CA TYR A 144 2.13 -14.54 -7.22
C TYR A 144 3.38 -13.67 -7.15
N THR A 145 3.53 -12.63 -7.97
CA THR A 145 4.65 -11.69 -7.83
C THR A 145 4.51 -10.87 -6.56
N LEU A 146 3.30 -10.35 -6.26
CA LEU A 146 3.02 -9.67 -4.99
C LEU A 146 3.08 -10.63 -3.81
N ALA A 147 2.58 -11.87 -3.96
CA ALA A 147 2.69 -12.87 -2.91
C ALA A 147 4.16 -13.22 -2.62
N SER A 148 5.02 -13.30 -3.63
CA SER A 148 6.46 -13.50 -3.46
C SER A 148 7.13 -12.31 -2.77
N LEU A 149 6.73 -11.08 -3.09
CA LEU A 149 7.19 -9.88 -2.38
C LEU A 149 6.89 -10.00 -0.88
N TYR A 150 5.65 -10.27 -0.51
CA TYR A 150 5.24 -10.32 0.89
C TYR A 150 5.78 -11.55 1.65
N LYS A 151 5.96 -12.69 0.98
CA LYS A 151 6.63 -13.87 1.56
C LYS A 151 8.16 -13.76 1.59
N ARG A 152 8.72 -12.71 0.98
CA ARG A 152 10.17 -12.53 0.77
C ARG A 152 10.82 -13.76 0.12
N THR A 153 10.20 -14.26 -0.94
CA THR A 153 10.74 -15.31 -1.80
C THR A 153 11.24 -14.73 -3.11
N LYS A 154 11.96 -15.51 -3.91
CA LYS A 154 12.44 -15.08 -5.24
C LYS A 154 11.36 -14.34 -6.04
N PRO A 155 11.68 -13.20 -6.66
CA PRO A 155 13.02 -12.58 -6.78
C PRO A 155 13.47 -11.69 -5.59
N PHE A 156 12.74 -11.68 -4.47
CA PHE A 156 12.91 -10.72 -3.37
C PHE A 156 13.68 -11.25 -2.15
N ASP A 157 14.08 -12.53 -2.16
CA ASP A 157 14.74 -13.21 -1.04
C ASP A 157 16.10 -12.59 -0.67
N ASP A 158 16.86 -12.14 -1.67
CA ASP A 158 18.20 -11.58 -1.48
C ASP A 158 18.22 -10.05 -1.22
N LEU A 159 17.04 -9.40 -1.13
CA LEU A 159 16.99 -7.94 -0.92
C LEU A 159 17.32 -7.55 0.53
N GLU A 160 18.02 -6.43 0.68
CA GLU A 160 18.17 -5.76 1.98
C GLU A 160 16.80 -5.34 2.54
N ASP A 161 16.64 -5.43 3.87
CA ASP A 161 15.37 -5.18 4.56
C ASP A 161 14.72 -3.86 4.14
N ILE A 162 15.49 -2.77 4.08
CA ILE A 162 14.98 -1.44 3.76
C ILE A 162 14.50 -1.35 2.30
N THR A 163 15.14 -2.07 1.38
CA THR A 163 14.74 -2.11 -0.03
C THR A 163 13.50 -2.98 -0.20
N TRP A 164 13.47 -4.15 0.44
CA TRP A 164 12.29 -5.01 0.49
C TRP A 164 11.06 -4.27 1.06
N LEU A 165 11.21 -3.60 2.21
CA LEU A 165 10.14 -2.82 2.83
C LEU A 165 9.70 -1.63 1.95
N SER A 166 10.60 -1.03 1.16
CA SER A 166 10.22 0.03 0.22
C SER A 166 9.31 -0.48 -0.90
N PHE A 167 9.49 -1.72 -1.36
CA PHE A 167 8.59 -2.35 -2.32
C PHE A 167 7.23 -2.69 -1.69
N ILE A 168 7.20 -3.15 -0.44
CA ILE A 168 5.95 -3.36 0.31
C ILE A 168 5.16 -2.05 0.42
N ASN A 169 5.84 -0.96 0.78
CA ASN A 169 5.21 0.35 0.86
C ASN A 169 4.74 0.88 -0.50
N ALA A 170 5.44 0.53 -1.58
CA ALA A 170 4.98 0.89 -2.92
C ALA A 170 3.74 0.10 -3.35
N SER A 171 3.68 -1.18 -2.98
CA SER A 171 2.56 -2.06 -3.32
C SER A 171 1.34 -1.82 -2.46
N SER A 172 1.43 -1.11 -1.33
CA SER A 172 0.28 -0.77 -0.47
C SER A 172 -0.85 -0.06 -1.21
N LYS A 173 -0.52 0.71 -2.26
CA LYS A 173 -1.48 1.43 -3.11
C LYS A 173 -1.93 0.63 -4.33
N ASN A 174 -1.54 -0.63 -4.46
CA ASN A 174 -1.95 -1.47 -5.58
C ASN A 174 -3.44 -1.85 -5.40
N PRO A 175 -4.34 -1.46 -6.33
CA PRO A 175 -5.77 -1.78 -6.21
C PRO A 175 -6.07 -3.28 -6.07
N ARG A 176 -5.18 -4.13 -6.58
CA ARG A 176 -5.31 -5.59 -6.53
C ARG A 176 -5.42 -6.14 -5.11
N LEU A 177 -4.89 -5.43 -4.11
CA LEU A 177 -5.00 -5.83 -2.71
C LEU A 177 -6.45 -5.94 -2.22
N ASN A 178 -7.36 -5.15 -2.80
CA ASN A 178 -8.77 -5.08 -2.37
C ASN A 178 -9.77 -5.54 -3.44
N ILE A 179 -9.29 -5.87 -4.63
CA ILE A 179 -10.11 -6.50 -5.67
C ILE A 179 -10.15 -8.01 -5.39
N ASP A 180 -11.34 -8.53 -5.09
CA ASP A 180 -11.63 -9.96 -5.00
C ASP A 180 -12.53 -10.32 -6.18
N GLU A 181 -12.02 -11.11 -7.13
CA GLU A 181 -12.73 -11.54 -8.33
C GLU A 181 -13.47 -12.88 -8.13
N THR A 182 -13.64 -13.33 -6.89
CA THR A 182 -14.40 -14.55 -6.58
C THR A 182 -15.83 -14.43 -7.09
N ASP A 183 -16.22 -15.36 -7.95
CA ASP A 183 -17.56 -15.47 -8.48
C ASP A 183 -18.23 -16.74 -7.94
N TYR A 184 -18.92 -16.57 -6.80
CA TYR A 184 -19.66 -17.64 -6.14
C TYR A 184 -20.74 -18.26 -7.03
N LYS A 185 -21.28 -17.53 -8.01
CA LYS A 185 -22.33 -18.04 -8.89
C LYS A 185 -21.79 -19.06 -9.88
N HIS A 186 -20.54 -18.88 -10.31
CA HIS A 186 -19.86 -19.77 -11.25
C HIS A 186 -18.79 -20.65 -10.58
N GLU A 187 -18.82 -20.75 -9.24
CA GLU A 187 -17.87 -21.54 -8.44
C GLU A 187 -16.39 -21.19 -8.72
N TYR A 188 -16.13 -19.94 -9.11
CA TYR A 188 -14.78 -19.44 -9.37
C TYR A 188 -14.22 -18.75 -8.13
N TRP A 189 -13.07 -19.22 -7.64
CA TRP A 189 -12.38 -18.66 -6.49
C TRP A 189 -11.18 -17.83 -6.95
N ASP A 190 -11.02 -16.62 -6.41
CA ASP A 190 -9.85 -15.81 -6.69
C ASP A 190 -8.63 -16.29 -5.87
N GLU A 191 -7.98 -17.33 -6.38
CA GLU A 191 -6.75 -17.89 -5.80
C GLU A 191 -5.64 -16.84 -5.66
N GLY A 192 -5.60 -15.86 -6.57
CA GLY A 192 -4.61 -14.80 -6.56
C GLY A 192 -4.79 -13.86 -5.37
N HIS A 193 -6.03 -13.46 -5.07
CA HIS A 193 -6.36 -12.64 -3.92
C HIS A 193 -6.03 -13.36 -2.62
N SER A 194 -6.45 -14.63 -2.50
CA SER A 194 -6.14 -15.46 -1.34
C SER A 194 -4.62 -15.62 -1.12
N ALA A 195 -3.86 -15.85 -2.19
CA ALA A 195 -2.41 -15.97 -2.13
C ALA A 195 -1.73 -14.67 -1.65
N ILE A 196 -2.21 -13.50 -2.10
CA ILE A 196 -1.71 -12.19 -1.67
C ILE A 196 -1.98 -12.00 -0.18
N HIS A 197 -3.21 -12.21 0.30
CA HIS A 197 -3.56 -11.97 1.71
C HIS A 197 -2.89 -12.95 2.66
N SER A 198 -2.76 -14.22 2.27
CA SER A 198 -1.94 -15.19 3.00
C SER A 198 -0.46 -14.75 3.08
N ALA A 199 0.06 -14.16 2.02
CA ALA A 199 1.42 -13.64 1.98
C ALA A 199 1.60 -12.37 2.85
N ILE A 200 0.60 -11.47 2.87
CA ILE A 200 0.60 -10.29 3.75
C ILE A 200 0.67 -10.71 5.21
N LEU A 201 -0.14 -11.70 5.61
CA LEU A 201 -0.07 -12.24 6.96
C LEU A 201 1.32 -12.78 7.28
N LYS A 202 2.00 -13.41 6.30
CA LYS A 202 3.37 -13.93 6.47
C LYS A 202 4.40 -12.84 6.76
N ILE A 203 4.19 -11.59 6.34
CA ILE A 203 5.05 -10.45 6.68
C ILE A 203 5.23 -10.36 8.20
N LEU A 204 4.15 -10.58 8.97
CA LEU A 204 4.18 -10.48 10.42
C LEU A 204 5.10 -11.50 11.11
N ASP A 205 5.42 -12.61 10.44
CA ASP A 205 6.35 -13.62 10.93
C ASP A 205 7.83 -13.26 10.65
N ILE A 206 8.10 -12.60 9.52
CA ILE A 206 9.46 -12.46 8.97
C ILE A 206 10.00 -11.03 9.00
N ALA A 207 9.14 -10.03 9.16
CA ALA A 207 9.52 -8.63 9.06
C ALA A 207 10.38 -8.18 10.25
N PRO A 208 11.44 -7.39 10.04
CA PRO A 208 12.27 -6.88 11.13
C PRO A 208 11.45 -6.14 12.19
N LEU A 209 11.79 -6.32 13.47
CA LEU A 209 11.12 -5.64 14.58
C LEU A 209 11.74 -4.25 14.80
N SER A 210 11.37 -3.31 13.92
CA SER A 210 11.85 -1.92 13.94
C SER A 210 10.70 -0.93 13.71
N GLU A 211 10.89 0.31 14.17
CA GLU A 211 9.91 1.39 14.01
C GLU A 211 9.61 1.67 12.53
N GLN A 212 10.66 1.73 11.71
CA GLN A 212 10.52 1.92 10.27
C GLN A 212 9.69 0.80 9.64
N CYS A 213 9.84 -0.43 10.10
CA CYS A 213 9.06 -1.56 9.60
C CYS A 213 7.58 -1.42 9.98
N ILE A 214 7.28 -1.08 11.24
CA ILE A 214 5.91 -0.82 11.69
C ILE A 214 5.25 0.24 10.84
N ARG A 215 5.91 1.38 10.62
CA ARG A 215 5.37 2.48 9.80
C ARG A 215 4.98 2.01 8.39
N LEU A 216 5.85 1.23 7.74
CA LEU A 216 5.62 0.78 6.36
C LEU A 216 4.57 -0.33 6.27
N ILE A 217 4.45 -1.18 7.28
CA ILE A 217 3.39 -2.19 7.35
C ILE A 217 2.05 -1.56 7.76
N ASP A 218 2.05 -0.56 8.63
CA ASP A 218 0.83 0.19 8.99
C ASP A 218 0.25 0.91 7.77
N GLU A 219 1.08 1.52 6.92
CA GLU A 219 0.63 2.06 5.63
C GLU A 219 0.05 0.97 4.72
N LEU A 220 0.62 -0.24 4.71
CA LEU A 220 0.00 -1.37 4.02
C LEU A 220 -1.39 -1.66 4.62
N PHE A 221 -1.50 -1.81 5.93
CA PHE A 221 -2.74 -2.14 6.63
C PHE A 221 -3.81 -1.07 6.48
N TYR A 222 -3.41 0.20 6.44
CA TYR A 222 -4.28 1.33 6.19
C TYR A 222 -5.02 1.22 4.85
N ASN A 223 -4.34 0.69 3.83
CA ASN A 223 -4.87 0.49 2.49
C ASN A 223 -5.52 -0.88 2.29
N LEU A 224 -5.59 -1.76 3.30
CA LEU A 224 -6.27 -3.05 3.20
C LEU A 224 -7.73 -2.94 3.60
N ASN A 225 -8.59 -3.65 2.89
CA ASN A 225 -9.96 -3.85 3.31
C ASN A 225 -10.04 -4.92 4.41
N PRO A 226 -10.45 -4.58 5.65
CA PRO A 226 -10.51 -5.49 6.78
C PRO A 226 -11.46 -6.68 6.63
N ASP A 227 -12.40 -6.63 5.68
CA ASP A 227 -13.33 -7.74 5.39
C ASP A 227 -12.71 -8.81 4.47
N GLN A 228 -11.61 -8.48 3.78
CA GLN A 228 -10.96 -9.33 2.79
C GLN A 228 -9.64 -9.94 3.29
N VAL A 229 -9.15 -9.52 4.46
CA VAL A 229 -7.89 -10.04 4.99
C VAL A 229 -7.99 -11.50 5.41
N GLN A 230 -6.92 -12.25 5.15
CA GLN A 230 -6.80 -13.64 5.57
C GLN A 230 -6.70 -13.72 7.10
N GLN A 231 -7.62 -14.45 7.73
CA GLN A 231 -7.56 -14.70 9.17
C GLN A 231 -6.41 -15.66 9.51
N SER A 232 -5.74 -15.40 10.64
CA SER A 232 -4.64 -16.21 11.16
C SER A 232 -5.16 -17.31 12.08
N ASP A 233 -4.68 -18.54 11.88
CA ASP A 233 -4.88 -19.64 12.83
C ASP A 233 -3.80 -19.65 13.95
N ASN A 234 -2.79 -18.79 13.87
CA ASN A 234 -1.65 -18.70 14.78
C ASN A 234 -1.46 -17.29 15.36
N ILE A 235 -2.56 -16.54 15.54
CA ILE A 235 -2.52 -15.12 15.92
C ILE A 235 -1.76 -14.90 17.25
N ASP A 236 -1.89 -15.82 18.20
CA ASP A 236 -1.21 -15.75 19.51
C ASP A 236 0.31 -15.64 19.34
N SER A 237 0.90 -16.52 18.52
CA SER A 237 2.34 -16.53 18.25
C SER A 237 2.80 -15.24 17.54
N ILE A 238 1.95 -14.66 16.70
CA ILE A 238 2.24 -13.39 16.03
C ILE A 238 2.22 -12.28 17.08
N LEU A 239 1.16 -12.18 17.88
CA LEU A 239 1.04 -11.14 18.90
C LEU A 239 2.15 -11.22 19.94
N ASP A 240 2.58 -12.42 20.34
CA ASP A 240 3.71 -12.64 21.26
C ASP A 240 5.04 -12.16 20.68
N ARG A 241 5.31 -12.45 19.40
CA ARG A 241 6.51 -11.97 18.71
C ARG A 241 6.59 -10.44 18.75
N TRP A 242 5.48 -9.78 18.46
CA TRP A 242 5.37 -8.33 18.51
C TRP A 242 5.25 -7.77 19.94
N ALA A 243 5.12 -8.62 20.97
CA ALA A 243 5.06 -8.25 22.40
C ALA A 243 6.41 -8.23 23.11
N VAL A 244 7.42 -8.97 22.64
CA VAL A 244 8.64 -9.23 23.43
C VAL A 244 9.78 -8.25 23.14
N GLU A 245 9.96 -7.80 21.90
CA GLU A 245 11.15 -7.02 21.55
C GLU A 245 10.99 -5.52 21.82
N ASN A 246 12.03 -4.87 22.35
CA ASN A 246 12.11 -3.42 22.40
C ASN A 246 12.39 -2.93 20.98
N ILE A 247 11.37 -2.34 20.35
CA ILE A 247 11.54 -1.67 19.07
C ILE A 247 12.50 -0.50 19.30
N LYS A 248 13.72 -0.66 18.80
CA LYS A 248 14.76 0.35 18.96
C LYS A 248 14.36 1.57 18.15
N ASN A 249 14.08 2.67 18.83
CA ASN A 249 14.03 3.98 18.21
C ASN A 249 15.46 4.35 17.75
N TYR A 250 15.57 4.82 16.51
CA TYR A 250 16.86 5.14 15.89
C TYR A 250 17.51 6.39 16.52
N GLU A 251 16.68 7.29 17.05
CA GLU A 251 17.09 8.59 17.60
C GLU A 251 17.20 8.57 19.13
N HIS A 252 16.33 7.84 19.83
CA HIS A 252 16.25 7.82 21.30
C HIS A 252 16.24 6.38 21.84
N LYS A 253 17.41 5.84 22.17
CA LYS A 253 17.58 4.42 22.54
C LYS A 253 16.81 3.95 23.79
N ASP A 254 16.33 4.88 24.63
CA ASP A 254 15.81 4.57 25.96
C ASP A 254 14.32 4.93 26.17
N ASP A 255 13.65 5.55 25.18
CA ASP A 255 12.23 5.92 25.28
C ASP A 255 11.38 5.04 24.34
N ASP A 256 10.30 4.47 24.87
CA ASP A 256 9.28 3.82 24.07
C ASP A 256 8.60 4.87 23.18
N THR A 257 8.72 4.73 21.86
CA THR A 257 8.03 5.59 20.90
C THR A 257 6.51 5.50 21.13
N GLU A 258 5.84 6.64 21.32
CA GLU A 258 4.37 6.72 21.41
C GLU A 258 3.73 6.27 20.09
N GLY A 259 2.55 5.67 20.16
CA GLY A 259 1.76 5.29 18.99
C GLY A 259 1.32 6.49 18.16
N TYR A 260 0.99 6.22 16.89
CA TYR A 260 0.57 7.25 15.95
C TYR A 260 -0.85 7.74 16.24
N TYR A 261 -1.69 6.92 16.86
CA TYR A 261 -3.13 7.16 16.98
C TYR A 261 -3.63 7.20 18.42
N THR A 262 -2.89 6.58 19.33
CA THR A 262 -3.27 6.35 20.73
C THR A 262 -2.13 6.74 21.66
N ASN A 263 -2.40 6.75 22.97
CA ASN A 263 -1.38 6.98 24.01
C ASN A 263 -0.60 5.71 24.38
N LEU A 264 -0.75 4.62 23.62
CA LEU A 264 0.05 3.40 23.83
C LEU A 264 1.48 3.59 23.29
N SER A 265 2.36 2.65 23.61
CA SER A 265 3.59 2.52 22.82
C SER A 265 3.24 2.08 21.39
N LEU A 266 4.03 2.52 20.41
CA LEU A 266 3.88 2.18 18.99
C LEU A 266 3.76 0.68 18.77
N LYS A 267 4.52 -0.09 19.55
CA LYS A 267 4.48 -1.55 19.60
C LYS A 267 3.10 -2.08 19.96
N GLU A 268 2.55 -1.62 21.08
CA GLU A 268 1.28 -2.12 21.60
C GLU A 268 0.11 -1.67 20.71
N GLU A 269 0.17 -0.44 20.19
CA GLU A 269 -0.77 0.04 19.17
C GLU A 269 -0.76 -0.86 17.93
N PHE A 270 0.43 -1.19 17.41
CA PHE A 270 0.57 -2.06 16.25
C PHE A 270 0.10 -3.50 16.53
N ARG A 271 0.34 -4.04 17.73
CA ARG A 271 -0.24 -5.34 18.17
C ARG A 271 -1.76 -5.32 18.16
N CYS A 272 -2.37 -4.23 18.66
CA CYS A 272 -3.82 -4.05 18.65
C CYS A 272 -4.37 -4.01 17.22
N LEU A 273 -3.66 -3.34 16.30
CA LEU A 273 -4.00 -3.30 14.88
C LEU A 273 -3.93 -4.70 14.24
N ILE A 274 -2.82 -5.42 14.41
CA ILE A 274 -2.67 -6.81 13.94
C ILE A 274 -3.83 -7.67 14.43
N ALA A 275 -4.12 -7.62 15.73
CA ALA A 275 -5.17 -8.39 16.35
C ALA A 275 -6.54 -8.08 15.73
N SER A 276 -6.88 -6.80 15.57
CA SER A 276 -8.18 -6.39 15.01
C SER A 276 -8.37 -6.76 13.54
N LEU A 277 -7.28 -6.82 12.76
CA LEU A 277 -7.31 -7.16 11.34
C LEU A 277 -7.33 -8.68 11.11
N PHE A 278 -6.34 -9.39 11.65
CA PHE A 278 -6.06 -10.79 11.33
C PHE A 278 -6.57 -11.78 12.37
N GLY A 279 -6.97 -11.28 13.55
CA GLY A 279 -7.54 -12.11 14.60
C GLY A 279 -8.86 -12.75 14.18
N ARG A 280 -9.14 -13.91 14.77
CA ARG A 280 -10.32 -14.73 14.49
C ARG A 280 -11.15 -14.87 15.75
N ILE A 281 -12.46 -14.65 15.63
CA ILE A 281 -13.40 -15.03 16.69
C ILE A 281 -13.80 -16.48 16.45
N TYR A 282 -13.15 -17.42 17.15
CA TYR A 282 -13.59 -18.81 17.19
C TYR A 282 -14.85 -18.92 18.06
N GLY A 283 -16.02 -18.80 17.44
CA GLY A 283 -17.29 -18.99 18.14
C GLY A 283 -18.46 -18.24 17.53
N GLY A 284 -19.33 -18.98 16.85
CA GLY A 284 -20.69 -18.54 16.53
C GLY A 284 -21.01 -18.52 15.04
N ILE A 285 -21.18 -19.70 14.44
CA ILE A 285 -22.15 -19.82 13.35
C ILE A 285 -23.48 -19.30 13.90
N ASN A 286 -24.05 -18.33 13.19
CA ASN A 286 -25.45 -17.95 13.13
C ASN A 286 -26.39 -18.76 14.04
N LYS A 287 -27.14 -18.04 14.88
CA LYS A 287 -28.35 -18.49 15.59
C LYS A 287 -29.02 -19.68 14.88
N GLY A 288 -28.83 -20.91 15.37
CA GLY A 288 -29.64 -22.07 14.96
C GLY A 288 -28.96 -23.43 14.88
N VAL A 289 -27.63 -23.53 14.75
CA VAL A 289 -26.95 -24.84 14.74
C VAL A 289 -26.07 -24.94 15.99
N PRO A 290 -26.38 -25.84 16.94
CA PRO A 290 -25.45 -26.13 18.03
C PRO A 290 -24.26 -26.87 17.43
N ILE A 291 -23.19 -26.14 17.13
CA ILE A 291 -21.90 -26.80 16.96
C ILE A 291 -21.56 -27.30 18.35
N THR A 292 -21.56 -28.62 18.49
CA THR A 292 -20.94 -29.28 19.63
C THR A 292 -19.47 -28.88 19.57
N ILE A 293 -19.08 -27.94 20.42
CA ILE A 293 -17.67 -27.61 20.64
C ILE A 293 -17.04 -28.92 21.07
N GLN A 294 -16.35 -29.59 20.14
CA GLN A 294 -15.41 -30.62 20.54
C GLN A 294 -14.41 -29.89 21.42
N LYS A 295 -14.43 -30.23 22.71
CA LYS A 295 -13.36 -29.91 23.65
C LYS A 295 -12.10 -30.60 23.15
N ASP A 296 -11.46 -30.01 22.15
CA ASP A 296 -10.03 -30.21 22.00
C ASP A 296 -9.38 -29.22 22.95
N GLU A 297 -8.82 -29.75 24.04
CA GLU A 297 -8.32 -28.99 25.19
C GLU A 297 -7.03 -28.20 24.90
N SER A 298 -6.66 -27.99 23.63
CA SER A 298 -5.31 -27.53 23.24
C SER A 298 -5.24 -26.19 22.49
N SER A 299 -6.35 -25.57 22.10
CA SER A 299 -6.39 -24.18 21.61
C SER A 299 -7.83 -23.69 21.71
N HIS A 300 -8.17 -22.48 22.15
CA HIS A 300 -7.84 -21.19 21.55
C HIS A 300 -8.21 -20.11 22.59
N LEU A 301 -7.34 -19.11 22.79
CA LEU A 301 -7.73 -17.89 23.52
C LEU A 301 -8.98 -17.30 22.84
N LEU A 302 -10.10 -17.28 23.58
CA LEU A 302 -11.32 -16.67 23.08
C LEU A 302 -11.13 -15.16 23.12
N ALA A 303 -11.05 -14.54 21.96
CA ALA A 303 -11.21 -13.10 21.79
C ALA A 303 -12.56 -12.68 22.41
N THR A 304 -12.51 -12.20 23.65
CA THR A 304 -13.68 -11.70 24.37
C THR A 304 -13.44 -10.27 24.81
N ARG A 305 -14.53 -9.51 24.99
CA ARG A 305 -14.48 -8.15 25.55
C ARG A 305 -13.85 -8.08 26.96
N ASP A 306 -13.81 -9.21 27.65
CA ASP A 306 -13.37 -9.34 29.03
C ASP A 306 -11.95 -9.93 29.15
N ALA A 307 -11.28 -10.22 28.02
CA ALA A 307 -9.91 -10.72 28.01
C ALA A 307 -8.96 -9.77 28.75
N ASP A 308 -7.98 -10.34 29.46
CA ASP A 308 -7.01 -9.56 30.26
C ASP A 308 -6.04 -8.78 29.35
N ASP A 309 -5.54 -9.44 28.30
CA ASP A 309 -4.66 -8.84 27.30
C ASP A 309 -5.46 -7.95 26.33
N LEU A 310 -4.94 -6.74 26.09
CA LEU A 310 -5.59 -5.71 25.28
C LEU A 310 -5.70 -6.11 23.80
N ALA A 311 -4.70 -6.77 23.23
CA ALA A 311 -4.73 -7.19 21.83
C ALA A 311 -5.85 -8.20 21.60
N PHE A 312 -6.08 -9.13 22.54
CA PHE A 312 -7.20 -10.07 22.45
C PHE A 312 -8.58 -9.41 22.55
N ARG A 313 -8.71 -8.33 23.34
CA ARG A 313 -9.92 -7.50 23.30
C ARG A 313 -10.09 -6.80 21.95
N CYS A 314 -8.99 -6.35 21.33
CA CYS A 314 -9.00 -5.73 20.01
C CYS A 314 -9.47 -6.67 18.90
N ILE A 315 -9.21 -7.98 18.99
CA ILE A 315 -9.82 -8.97 18.09
C ILE A 315 -11.35 -8.90 18.20
N TYR A 316 -11.89 -8.86 19.42
CA TYR A 316 -13.33 -8.75 19.64
C TYR A 316 -13.89 -7.42 19.09
N TYR A 317 -13.24 -6.28 19.39
CA TYR A 317 -13.68 -4.96 18.92
C TYR A 317 -13.69 -4.85 17.39
N GLY A 318 -12.66 -5.39 16.73
CA GLY A 318 -12.52 -5.36 15.27
C GLY A 318 -13.47 -6.28 14.50
N LYS A 319 -14.09 -7.28 15.15
CA LYS A 319 -14.85 -8.32 14.43
C LYS A 319 -16.26 -8.62 14.98
N ALA A 320 -16.55 -8.32 16.25
CA ALA A 320 -17.84 -8.67 16.86
C ALA A 320 -18.96 -7.70 16.45
N ASN A 321 -20.19 -8.23 16.28
CA ASN A 321 -21.38 -7.39 16.12
C ASN A 321 -21.85 -6.85 17.48
N MET A 322 -21.11 -5.88 18.01
CA MET A 322 -21.33 -5.29 19.33
C MET A 322 -22.65 -4.50 19.40
N THR A 323 -23.28 -4.53 20.57
CA THR A 323 -24.37 -3.62 20.94
C THR A 323 -23.83 -2.23 21.29
N ILE A 324 -24.71 -1.21 21.32
CA ILE A 324 -24.33 0.16 21.74
C ILE A 324 -23.71 0.15 23.14
N GLN A 325 -24.30 -0.59 24.08
CA GLN A 325 -23.80 -0.68 25.46
C GLN A 325 -22.41 -1.33 25.53
N GLU A 326 -22.15 -2.33 24.67
CA GLU A 326 -20.83 -2.97 24.59
C GLU A 326 -19.78 -2.03 24.01
N MET A 327 -20.14 -1.23 23.00
CA MET A 327 -19.25 -0.21 22.43
C MET A 327 -18.93 0.88 23.46
N GLU A 328 -19.93 1.36 24.21
CA GLU A 328 -19.72 2.33 25.29
C GLU A 328 -18.81 1.77 26.40
N ALA A 329 -19.03 0.52 26.80
CA ALA A 329 -18.20 -0.14 27.79
C ALA A 329 -16.75 -0.35 27.29
N ALA A 330 -16.59 -0.72 26.02
CA ALA A 330 -15.29 -0.91 25.39
C ALA A 330 -14.51 0.41 25.29
N TYR A 331 -15.14 1.49 24.82
CA TYR A 331 -14.50 2.82 24.78
C TYR A 331 -14.15 3.32 26.18
N LYS A 332 -15.04 3.14 27.17
CA LYS A 332 -14.73 3.53 28.55
C LYS A 332 -13.51 2.77 29.11
N ARG A 333 -13.30 1.53 28.69
CA ARG A 333 -12.21 0.67 29.16
C ARG A 333 -10.90 0.99 28.45
N ASP A 334 -10.91 1.06 27.12
CA ASP A 334 -9.71 1.07 26.28
C ASP A 334 -9.55 2.34 25.42
N SER A 335 -10.44 3.34 25.58
CA SER A 335 -10.36 4.69 25.01
C SER A 335 -10.02 4.72 23.51
N ASP A 336 -8.94 5.41 23.12
CA ASP A 336 -8.53 5.60 21.72
C ASP A 336 -8.18 4.28 21.03
N VAL A 337 -7.79 3.25 21.80
CA VAL A 337 -7.48 1.92 21.24
C VAL A 337 -8.74 1.30 20.67
N PHE A 338 -9.85 1.38 21.39
CA PHE A 338 -11.15 0.96 20.87
C PHE A 338 -11.51 1.74 19.61
N ALA A 339 -11.36 3.08 19.64
CA ALA A 339 -11.68 3.95 18.51
C ALA A 339 -10.84 3.62 17.27
N LEU A 340 -9.57 3.26 17.43
CA LEU A 340 -8.69 2.83 16.35
C LEU A 340 -9.15 1.50 15.73
N VAL A 341 -9.34 0.48 16.55
CA VAL A 341 -9.57 -0.89 16.05
C VAL A 341 -11.00 -1.15 15.59
N VAL A 342 -11.98 -0.38 16.10
CA VAL A 342 -13.38 -0.49 15.67
C VAL A 342 -13.58 -0.05 14.21
N LEU A 343 -12.66 0.77 13.67
CA LEU A 343 -12.66 1.14 12.24
C LEU A 343 -12.50 -0.07 11.32
N ASN A 344 -11.91 -1.16 11.82
CA ASN A 344 -11.76 -2.40 11.07
C ASN A 344 -13.04 -3.27 11.07
N ASN A 345 -14.12 -2.83 11.75
CA ASN A 345 -15.36 -3.57 11.90
C ASN A 345 -16.51 -3.00 11.05
N SER A 346 -16.57 -3.39 9.79
CA SER A 346 -17.53 -2.88 8.79
C SER A 346 -18.98 -3.12 9.15
N GLN A 347 -19.28 -4.17 9.94
CA GLN A 347 -20.65 -4.51 10.31
C GLN A 347 -21.28 -3.41 11.17
N LEU A 348 -20.48 -2.69 11.96
CA LEU A 348 -20.98 -1.64 12.83
C LEU A 348 -21.34 -0.37 12.05
N PHE A 349 -20.72 -0.14 10.89
CA PHE A 349 -21.02 1.02 10.04
C PHE A 349 -22.41 0.94 9.38
N LYS A 350 -22.97 -0.26 9.23
CA LYS A 350 -24.31 -0.48 8.66
C LYS A 350 -25.45 -0.01 9.55
N ASP A 351 -25.20 0.19 10.85
CA ASP A 351 -26.18 0.73 11.79
C ASP A 351 -25.83 2.19 12.11
N ASN A 352 -26.68 3.12 11.65
CA ASN A 352 -26.47 4.56 11.84
C ASN A 352 -26.23 4.93 13.31
N ARG A 353 -26.87 4.26 14.28
CA ARG A 353 -26.68 4.56 15.70
C ARG A 353 -25.27 4.19 16.18
N LYS A 354 -24.76 3.04 15.72
CA LYS A 354 -23.40 2.59 16.04
C LYS A 354 -22.37 3.46 15.33
N ARG A 355 -22.63 3.85 14.08
CA ARG A 355 -21.76 4.75 13.32
C ARG A 355 -21.66 6.15 13.93
N ILE A 356 -22.78 6.72 14.42
CA ILE A 356 -22.75 7.96 15.22
C ILE A 356 -21.86 7.79 16.47
N LEU A 357 -21.98 6.64 17.14
CA LEU A 357 -21.16 6.37 18.32
C LEU A 357 -19.66 6.25 17.98
N ILE A 358 -19.31 5.60 16.87
CA ILE A 358 -17.94 5.56 16.36
C ILE A 358 -17.43 6.98 16.12
N GLN A 359 -18.18 7.81 15.38
CA GLN A 359 -17.81 9.21 15.11
C GLN A 359 -17.52 10.00 16.38
N LYS A 360 -18.33 9.83 17.42
CA LYS A 360 -18.13 10.47 18.74
C LYS A 360 -16.79 10.09 19.40
N TYR A 361 -16.28 8.90 19.12
CA TYR A 361 -15.04 8.38 19.71
C TYR A 361 -13.80 8.64 18.86
N ILE A 362 -13.95 9.14 17.62
CA ILE A 362 -12.83 9.46 16.75
C ILE A 362 -12.18 10.77 17.22
N ASN A 363 -10.93 10.67 17.65
CA ASN A 363 -10.07 11.83 17.92
C ASN A 363 -9.45 12.39 16.63
N ASP A 364 -8.75 13.52 16.73
CA ASP A 364 -8.13 14.19 15.57
C ASP A 364 -7.16 13.30 14.78
N ARG A 365 -6.40 12.44 15.48
CA ARG A 365 -5.44 11.51 14.87
C ARG A 365 -6.12 10.43 14.00
N LEU A 366 -7.40 10.12 14.26
CA LEU A 366 -8.16 9.06 13.59
C LEU A 366 -9.11 9.56 12.50
N LYS A 367 -9.30 10.88 12.36
CA LYS A 367 -10.25 11.49 11.39
C LYS A 367 -10.04 10.99 9.96
N TYR A 368 -8.78 10.98 9.51
CA TYR A 368 -8.43 10.57 8.15
C TYR A 368 -8.73 9.09 7.91
N ARG A 369 -8.39 8.23 8.87
CA ARG A 369 -8.66 6.78 8.81
C ARG A 369 -10.15 6.47 8.82
N TYR A 370 -10.94 7.19 9.62
CA TYR A 370 -12.40 7.07 9.60
C TYR A 370 -13.00 7.43 8.24
N LYS A 371 -12.56 8.56 7.65
CA LYS A 371 -13.03 9.01 6.33
C LYS A 371 -12.69 7.99 5.24
N HIS A 372 -11.43 7.57 5.18
CA HIS A 372 -10.99 6.55 4.22
C HIS A 372 -11.81 5.27 4.36
N ARG A 373 -12.07 4.81 5.59
CA ARG A 373 -12.91 3.64 5.82
C ARG A 373 -14.34 3.83 5.29
N CYS A 374 -14.94 5.02 5.48
CA CYS A 374 -16.26 5.32 4.92
C CYS A 374 -16.27 5.29 3.39
N GLU A 375 -15.24 5.85 2.74
CA GLU A 375 -15.07 5.81 1.28
C GLU A 375 -14.89 4.37 0.77
N GLU A 376 -14.11 3.54 1.46
CA GLU A 376 -13.94 2.13 1.11
C GLU A 376 -15.24 1.34 1.19
N ILE A 377 -16.07 1.60 2.20
CA ILE A 377 -17.39 0.96 2.34
C ILE A 377 -18.32 1.44 1.24
N HIS A 378 -18.36 2.75 0.95
CA HIS A 378 -19.16 3.33 -0.13
C HIS A 378 -18.81 2.74 -1.51
N ASN A 379 -17.52 2.57 -1.80
CA ASN A 379 -17.07 1.98 -3.07
C ASN A 379 -17.56 0.52 -3.27
N LYS A 380 -17.95 -0.17 -2.19
CA LYS A 380 -18.53 -1.53 -2.25
C LYS A 380 -20.05 -1.55 -2.15
N ASP A 381 -20.63 -0.53 -1.53
CA ASP A 381 -22.05 -0.39 -1.26
C ASP A 381 -22.47 1.04 -1.61
N GLU A 382 -22.95 1.23 -2.84
CA GLU A 382 -23.33 2.55 -3.37
C GLU A 382 -24.41 3.24 -2.51
N ASP A 383 -25.21 2.46 -1.76
CA ASP A 383 -26.25 2.96 -0.85
C ASP A 383 -25.68 3.47 0.49
N PHE A 384 -24.42 3.15 0.82
CA PHE A 384 -23.76 3.66 2.02
C PHE A 384 -23.29 5.10 1.80
N ASP A 385 -23.86 6.07 2.52
CA ASP A 385 -23.40 7.46 2.47
C ASP A 385 -22.04 7.61 3.19
N PRO A 386 -20.94 7.95 2.50
CA PRO A 386 -19.63 8.10 3.13
C PRO A 386 -19.55 9.33 4.05
N SER A 387 -20.49 10.27 3.94
CA SER A 387 -20.52 11.49 4.73
C SER A 387 -20.72 11.18 6.22
N PRO A 388 -20.14 11.97 7.14
CA PRO A 388 -20.46 11.89 8.57
C PRO A 388 -21.97 11.95 8.79
N ILE A 389 -22.46 11.20 9.78
CA ILE A 389 -23.89 11.19 10.08
C ILE A 389 -24.14 12.39 10.99
N VAL A 390 -24.89 13.35 10.48
CA VAL A 390 -25.20 14.61 11.17
C VAL A 390 -25.84 14.31 12.53
N GLY A 391 -25.13 14.68 13.60
CA GLY A 391 -25.66 14.94 14.94
C GLY A 391 -25.56 16.44 15.28
N ASP A 392 -26.03 16.85 16.46
CA ASP A 392 -26.08 18.26 16.89
C ASP A 392 -24.71 18.99 17.03
N GLU A 393 -23.59 18.40 16.59
CA GLU A 393 -22.21 18.88 16.81
C GLU A 393 -21.42 19.07 15.48
N GLN A 394 -22.07 19.59 14.44
CA GLN A 394 -21.54 19.71 13.08
C GLN A 394 -20.34 20.69 12.91
N GLU A 395 -20.10 21.57 13.89
CA GLU A 395 -19.17 22.70 13.74
C GLU A 395 -17.68 22.29 13.69
N TYR A 396 -17.33 21.04 14.00
CA TYR A 396 -15.91 20.62 14.16
C TYR A 396 -15.28 19.93 12.95
N TRP A 397 -16.07 19.58 11.92
CA TRP A 397 -15.54 18.79 10.80
C TRP A 397 -15.29 19.62 9.54
N GLU A 398 -15.97 20.75 9.32
CA GLU A 398 -15.88 21.44 8.02
C GLU A 398 -14.66 22.38 7.88
N ASP A 399 -14.06 22.86 8.99
CA ASP A 399 -13.04 23.94 8.97
C ASP A 399 -11.56 23.49 8.92
N GLU A 400 -11.23 22.22 9.20
CA GLU A 400 -9.83 21.74 9.24
C GLU A 400 -9.40 20.88 8.04
N PHE A 401 -10.30 20.57 7.10
CA PHE A 401 -9.97 19.74 5.93
C PHE A 401 -9.27 20.52 4.80
N VAL A 402 -8.35 21.42 5.14
CA VAL A 402 -7.28 21.78 4.19
C VAL A 402 -6.44 20.53 4.06
N GLN A 403 -6.62 19.80 2.94
CA GLN A 403 -5.83 18.63 2.60
C GLN A 403 -4.36 18.92 2.92
N GLN A 404 -3.73 18.11 3.78
CA GLN A 404 -2.28 17.95 3.70
C GLN A 404 -2.01 17.33 2.34
N THR A 405 -1.88 18.19 1.33
CA THR A 405 -1.53 17.77 -0.02
C THR A 405 -0.16 17.10 0.05
N PRO A 406 0.17 16.22 -0.91
CA PRO A 406 1.54 15.72 -1.07
C PRO A 406 2.59 16.83 -1.02
N GLU A 407 2.23 18.06 -1.43
CA GLU A 407 3.06 19.26 -1.35
C GLU A 407 3.31 19.74 0.09
N LEU A 408 2.35 19.58 1.02
CA LEU A 408 2.55 19.90 2.44
C LEU A 408 3.46 18.88 3.12
N LEU A 409 3.29 17.59 2.83
CA LEU A 409 4.20 16.51 3.26
C LEU A 409 5.60 16.67 2.65
N GLU A 410 5.70 17.09 1.38
CA GLU A 410 6.98 17.45 0.75
C GLU A 410 7.58 18.69 1.40
N SER A 411 6.79 19.69 1.78
CA SER A 411 7.28 20.89 2.47
C SER A 411 7.82 20.56 3.86
N GLU A 412 7.17 19.64 4.57
CA GLU A 412 7.61 19.17 5.89
C GLU A 412 8.90 18.35 5.76
N LYS A 413 9.00 17.50 4.74
CA LYS A 413 10.24 16.79 4.39
C LYS A 413 11.36 17.76 4.01
N LEU A 414 11.06 18.83 3.26
CA LEU A 414 12.03 19.87 2.90
C LEU A 414 12.49 20.67 4.13
N ASN A 415 11.58 20.98 5.04
CA ASN A 415 11.88 21.66 6.30
C ASN A 415 12.76 20.78 7.20
N ASN A 416 12.46 19.49 7.32
CA ASN A 416 13.29 18.54 8.07
C ASN A 416 14.70 18.39 7.45
N GLN A 417 14.81 18.40 6.12
CA GLN A 417 16.10 18.41 5.42
C GLN A 417 16.87 19.73 5.64
N LEU A 418 16.18 20.87 5.65
CA LEU A 418 16.75 22.19 5.95
C LEU A 418 17.25 22.27 7.40
N ASP A 419 16.51 21.71 8.36
CA ASP A 419 16.92 21.67 9.76
C ASP A 419 18.13 20.77 9.99
N ALA A 420 18.17 19.61 9.33
CA ALA A 420 19.34 18.73 9.33
C ALA A 420 20.58 19.45 8.76
N LEU A 421 20.46 20.09 7.59
CA LEU A 421 21.53 20.89 6.98
C LEU A 421 21.97 22.07 7.87
N SER A 422 21.02 22.76 8.50
CA SER A 422 21.28 23.85 9.44
C SER A 422 22.09 23.37 10.65
N SER A 423 21.77 22.18 11.15
CA SER A 423 22.51 21.54 12.26
C SER A 423 23.95 21.18 11.85
N GLU A 424 24.15 20.63 10.65
CA GLU A 424 25.48 20.32 10.12
C GLU A 424 26.32 21.61 9.93
N LEU A 425 25.70 22.67 9.41
CA LEU A 425 26.35 23.97 9.21
C LEU A 425 26.81 24.58 10.54
N LYS A 426 25.99 24.48 11.60
CA LYS A 426 26.38 24.88 12.97
C LYS A 426 27.57 24.06 13.48
N SER A 427 27.57 22.75 13.23
CA SER A 427 28.68 21.85 13.61
C SER A 427 29.98 22.22 12.90
N VAL A 428 29.93 22.45 11.58
CA VAL A 428 31.09 22.87 10.79
C VAL A 428 31.61 24.24 11.25
N LYS A 429 30.72 25.21 11.48
CA LYS A 429 31.09 26.54 11.99
C LYS A 429 31.80 26.46 13.35
N SER A 430 31.31 25.60 14.24
CA SER A 430 31.94 25.33 15.54
C SER A 430 33.34 24.74 15.38
N ARG A 431 33.50 23.73 14.51
CA ARG A 431 34.81 23.11 14.23
C ARG A 431 35.82 24.11 13.65
N LEU A 432 35.38 24.96 12.72
CA LEU A 432 36.22 26.01 12.14
C LEU A 432 36.64 27.04 13.19
N PHE A 433 35.70 27.50 14.03
CA PHE A 433 36.01 28.43 15.12
C PHE A 433 37.09 27.88 16.05
N TRP A 434 36.96 26.63 16.50
CA TRP A 434 37.96 25.98 17.34
C TRP A 434 39.30 25.76 16.61
N GLY A 435 39.26 25.46 15.31
CA GLY A 435 40.46 25.39 14.48
C GLY A 435 41.23 26.71 14.44
N PHE A 436 40.54 27.84 14.27
CA PHE A 436 41.18 29.18 14.29
C PHE A 436 41.73 29.55 15.66
N VAL A 437 41.01 29.23 16.75
CA VAL A 437 41.49 29.43 18.12
C VAL A 437 42.80 28.66 18.35
N PHE A 438 42.85 27.39 17.92
CA PHE A 438 44.04 26.54 18.07
C PHE A 438 45.24 27.09 17.28
N ILE A 439 45.03 27.53 16.03
CA ILE A 439 46.08 28.16 15.21
C ILE A 439 46.58 29.45 15.88
N GLY A 440 45.68 30.29 16.41
CA GLY A 440 46.05 31.50 17.14
C GLY A 440 46.94 31.21 18.35
N PHE A 441 46.61 30.18 19.13
CA PHE A 441 47.45 29.72 20.25
C PHE A 441 48.84 29.27 19.79
N LEU A 442 48.95 28.52 18.69
CA LEU A 442 50.24 28.09 18.14
C LEU A 442 51.11 29.26 17.67
N VAL A 443 50.51 30.30 17.09
CA VAL A 443 51.24 31.50 16.66
C VAL A 443 51.75 32.28 17.88
N ILE A 444 50.93 32.48 18.91
CA ILE A 444 51.35 33.16 20.15
C ILE A 444 52.44 32.34 20.86
N TYR A 445 52.29 31.03 20.93
CA TYR A 445 53.27 30.14 21.55
C TYR A 445 54.62 30.16 20.82
N SER A 446 54.61 30.14 19.48
CA SER A 446 55.85 30.20 18.70
C SER A 446 56.55 31.56 18.78
N LEU A 447 55.81 32.67 18.89
CA LEU A 447 56.38 34.00 19.14
C LEU A 447 57.04 34.13 20.52
N ASN A 448 56.49 33.49 21.55
CA ASN A 448 57.06 33.51 22.91
C ASN A 448 58.29 32.61 23.08
N LEU A 449 58.48 31.60 22.23
CA LEU A 449 59.67 30.74 22.22
C LEU A 449 60.87 31.36 21.49
N GLY A 450 60.64 32.42 20.72
CA GLY A 450 61.67 33.15 19.97
C GLY A 450 62.26 34.37 20.68
N GLN A 451 61.76 34.71 21.89
CA GLN A 451 62.35 35.69 22.81
C GLN A 451 63.12 34.96 23.90
#